data_AF-J5JDR4-F1
#
_entry.id   AF-J5JDR4-F1
#
_cell.length_a   1.000
_cell.length_b   1.000
_cell.length_c   1.000
_cell.angle_alpha   90.00
_cell.angle_beta   90.00
_cell.angle_gamma   90.00
#
_symmetry.space_group_name_H-M   'P 1'
#
loop_
_entity.id
_entity.type
_entity.pdbx_description
1 polymer ?
#
loop_
_entity_poly.entity_id
_entity_poly.type
_entity_poly.pdbx_seq_one_letter_code
_entity_poly.pdbx_strand_id
1 'polypeptide(L)'
;MSATVLHTLVNLSSLSPNVVIMAQAYDIDDSINYFFESSTSVSRQQCDTFVMSRFKTPAQPVQVQGVWSYTVTAGANNSRIIQFREEHSSLDPSKMALVEQAASGFVADILYLGTIGEQCPLHIYEMNKLPGEVYIIAADHSIPQPDDAKSRQRNTIKDLARFFAQSWNCKLPPPSDPVTLVAEYGFKLGRLAETLPARFSQTLLSLGSQLPLVFSKLPHSVTHGDLCELNILVDPRTGHITGIVDWAEVRVLPFGFALWAVENILGFMNAEGWQYYDNQDELRTLFWATFLQQAKGCTEQDMELIHTARLIGLFCRYGFTTEGEKILGVVGDEAISNLAYLATASPRALRQPFNYPQSLCYANWPIANGRPRALVQRFG
;
A
#
# COMPACT_ATOMS: atom_id res chain seq x y z
N MET A 1 -7.02 -7.43 -28.58
CA MET A 1 -5.78 -7.80 -27.88
C MET A 1 -5.38 -6.60 -27.04
N SER A 2 -5.61 -6.65 -25.73
CA SER A 2 -4.89 -5.89 -24.69
C SER A 2 -5.72 -6.05 -23.41
N ALA A 3 -5.23 -6.87 -22.48
CA ALA A 3 -5.85 -7.12 -21.17
C ALA A 3 -4.79 -7.58 -20.15
N THR A 4 -3.57 -7.03 -20.23
CA THR A 4 -2.43 -7.52 -19.42
C THR A 4 -1.48 -6.40 -18.97
N VAL A 5 -1.94 -5.14 -18.96
CA VAL A 5 -1.05 -4.01 -18.68
C VAL A 5 -0.89 -3.69 -17.18
N LEU A 6 -1.79 -4.12 -16.29
CA LEU A 6 -1.68 -3.73 -14.87
C LEU A 6 -0.76 -4.61 -13.98
N HIS A 7 -0.02 -5.57 -14.54
CA HIS A 7 0.98 -6.33 -13.78
C HIS A 7 2.39 -6.31 -14.40
N THR A 8 2.66 -5.43 -15.37
CA THR A 8 3.91 -5.50 -16.14
C THR A 8 4.63 -4.16 -16.15
N LEU A 9 5.24 -3.74 -15.03
CA LEU A 9 6.19 -2.63 -15.00
C LEU A 9 7.23 -2.77 -13.89
N VAL A 10 8.35 -3.45 -14.17
CA VAL A 10 9.72 -2.94 -13.94
C VAL A 10 10.62 -3.59 -14.98
N ASN A 11 11.13 -2.82 -15.92
CA ASN A 11 12.30 -3.21 -16.70
C ASN A 11 13.29 -2.05 -16.65
N LEU A 12 14.15 -2.06 -15.63
CA LEU A 12 15.32 -1.19 -15.59
C LEU A 12 16.44 -1.91 -16.36
N SER A 13 16.67 -1.38 -17.56
CA SER A 13 17.64 -1.73 -18.61
C SER A 13 19.08 -2.07 -18.17
N SER A 14 19.25 -3.10 -17.35
CA SER A 14 20.58 -3.60 -16.92
C SER A 14 20.69 -5.12 -16.76
N LEU A 15 19.81 -5.91 -17.39
CA LEU A 15 19.94 -7.38 -17.42
C LEU A 15 20.15 -7.90 -18.85
N SER A 16 21.09 -8.84 -18.97
CA SER A 16 21.70 -9.39 -20.19
C SER A 16 20.72 -9.86 -21.30
N PRO A 17 21.18 -9.88 -22.58
CA PRO A 17 20.32 -9.73 -23.76
C PRO A 17 19.61 -11.00 -24.27
N ASN A 18 19.17 -11.94 -23.43
CA ASN A 18 18.53 -13.17 -23.94
C ASN A 18 17.36 -13.68 -23.06
N VAL A 19 16.26 -12.92 -22.98
CA VAL A 19 14.88 -13.47 -22.92
C VAL A 19 13.92 -12.42 -23.49
N VAL A 20 13.51 -12.58 -24.74
CA VAL A 20 12.44 -11.78 -25.37
C VAL A 20 11.12 -12.52 -25.19
N ILE A 21 10.35 -12.14 -24.16
CA ILE A 21 8.89 -12.25 -24.15
C ILE A 21 8.40 -10.82 -23.91
N MET A 22 7.58 -10.32 -24.83
CA MET A 22 7.27 -8.90 -25.05
C MET A 22 6.64 -8.23 -23.81
N ALA A 23 7.47 -7.73 -22.89
CA ALA A 23 7.14 -6.62 -22.02
C ALA A 23 7.25 -5.36 -22.88
N GLN A 24 6.12 -4.75 -23.21
CA GLN A 24 6.13 -3.44 -23.85
C GLN A 24 6.75 -2.47 -22.84
N ALA A 25 7.85 -1.82 -23.19
CA ALA A 25 8.49 -0.83 -22.32
C ALA A 25 7.47 0.27 -22.02
N TYR A 26 7.42 0.74 -20.76
CA TYR A 26 6.58 1.87 -20.39
C TYR A 26 6.89 3.06 -21.30
N ASP A 27 5.86 3.58 -21.96
CA ASP A 27 5.94 4.85 -22.66
C ASP A 27 4.91 5.81 -22.06
N ILE A 28 5.41 6.98 -21.67
CA ILE A 28 4.60 8.00 -21.01
C ILE A 28 3.58 8.60 -21.97
N ASP A 29 3.95 8.82 -23.23
CA ASP A 29 3.06 9.43 -24.22
C ASP A 29 1.97 8.44 -24.63
N ASP A 30 2.30 7.15 -24.80
CA ASP A 30 1.28 6.10 -25.02
C ASP A 30 0.29 6.02 -23.85
N SER A 31 0.78 6.10 -22.61
CA SER A 31 -0.07 6.08 -21.42
C SER A 31 -1.01 7.30 -21.36
N ILE A 32 -0.49 8.50 -21.67
CA ILE A 32 -1.27 9.73 -21.71
C ILE A 32 -2.31 9.67 -22.84
N ASN A 33 -1.91 9.24 -24.03
CA ASN A 33 -2.79 9.12 -25.19
C ASN A 33 -3.92 8.13 -24.92
N TYR A 34 -3.60 6.97 -24.34
CA TYR A 34 -4.59 5.97 -23.95
C TYR A 34 -5.68 6.58 -23.05
N PHE A 35 -5.30 7.28 -21.97
CA PHE A 35 -6.26 7.92 -21.08
C PHE A 35 -7.19 8.90 -21.81
N PHE A 36 -6.65 9.76 -22.67
CA PHE A 36 -7.46 10.74 -23.40
C PHE A 36 -8.32 10.11 -24.51
N GLU A 37 -7.92 8.97 -25.08
CA GLU A 37 -8.69 8.24 -26.07
C GLU A 37 -9.80 7.38 -25.45
N SER A 38 -9.58 6.82 -24.25
CA SER A 38 -10.51 5.87 -23.62
C SER A 38 -11.47 6.49 -22.62
N SER A 39 -11.07 7.56 -21.92
CA SER A 39 -11.71 7.95 -20.66
C SER A 39 -12.50 9.26 -20.71
N THR A 40 -12.29 10.12 -21.71
CA THR A 40 -12.88 11.47 -21.71
C THR A 40 -13.02 12.08 -23.10
N SER A 41 -13.87 13.11 -23.24
CA SER A 41 -13.87 14.00 -24.41
C SER A 41 -12.95 15.21 -24.25
N VAL A 42 -12.38 15.41 -23.06
CA VAL A 42 -11.46 16.50 -22.77
C VAL A 42 -10.12 16.21 -23.43
N SER A 43 -9.55 17.19 -24.12
CA SER A 43 -8.20 17.08 -24.69
C SER A 43 -7.11 17.35 -23.65
N ARG A 44 -5.92 16.78 -23.86
CA ARG A 44 -4.69 17.15 -23.13
C ARG A 44 -4.45 18.65 -23.13
N GLN A 45 -4.67 19.32 -24.27
CA GLN A 45 -4.49 20.77 -24.39
C GLN A 45 -5.41 21.56 -23.45
N GLN A 46 -6.65 21.12 -23.24
CA GLN A 46 -7.56 21.76 -22.29
C GLN A 46 -7.05 21.62 -20.85
N CYS A 47 -6.55 20.44 -20.47
CA CYS A 47 -5.96 20.19 -19.16
C CYS A 47 -4.70 21.06 -18.96
N ASP A 48 -3.79 21.08 -19.93
CA ASP A 48 -2.55 21.86 -19.85
C ASP A 48 -2.84 23.38 -19.83
N THR A 49 -3.87 23.83 -20.55
CA THR A 49 -4.35 25.22 -20.52
C THR A 49 -4.91 25.58 -19.15
N PHE A 50 -5.67 24.68 -18.51
CA PHE A 50 -6.13 24.88 -17.14
C PHE A 50 -4.96 25.09 -16.19
N VAL A 51 -3.94 24.21 -16.24
CA VAL A 51 -2.75 24.30 -15.38
C VAL A 51 -2.00 25.60 -15.62
N MET A 52 -1.75 25.97 -16.88
CA MET A 52 -1.11 27.23 -17.25
C MET A 52 -1.89 28.44 -16.72
N SER A 53 -3.22 28.42 -16.84
CA SER A 53 -4.07 29.53 -16.39
C SER A 53 -4.02 29.71 -14.87
N ARG A 54 -3.99 28.62 -14.10
CA ARG A 54 -4.04 28.61 -12.63
C ARG A 54 -2.68 28.88 -12.01
N PHE A 55 -1.63 28.20 -12.47
CA PHE A 55 -0.31 28.20 -11.82
C PHE A 55 0.72 29.10 -12.52
N LYS A 56 0.40 29.61 -13.71
CA LYS A 56 1.32 30.41 -14.55
C LYS A 56 2.61 29.68 -14.90
N THR A 57 2.56 28.35 -14.89
CA THR A 57 3.65 27.43 -15.25
C THR A 57 3.11 26.38 -16.22
N PRO A 58 3.92 25.88 -17.17
CA PRO A 58 3.54 24.73 -17.98
C PRO A 58 3.21 23.51 -17.12
N ALA A 59 2.24 22.71 -17.55
CA ALA A 59 2.03 21.38 -17.01
C ALA A 59 3.22 20.49 -17.37
N GLN A 60 3.75 19.76 -16.39
CA GLN A 60 4.80 18.76 -16.63
C GLN A 60 4.30 17.39 -16.19
N PRO A 61 4.02 16.46 -17.12
CA PRO A 61 3.60 15.11 -16.77
C PRO A 61 4.56 14.44 -15.78
N VAL A 62 4.00 13.77 -14.77
CA VAL A 62 4.82 12.92 -13.89
C VAL A 62 5.33 11.70 -14.65
N GLN A 63 6.47 11.16 -14.23
CA GLN A 63 7.16 10.06 -14.92
C GLN A 63 6.31 8.80 -15.08
N VAL A 64 5.39 8.54 -14.16
CA VAL A 64 4.48 7.38 -14.19
C VAL A 64 3.05 7.88 -14.06
N GLN A 65 2.25 7.65 -15.10
CA GLN A 65 0.83 8.00 -15.14
C GLN A 65 -0.03 6.87 -14.58
N GLY A 66 -1.12 7.24 -13.93
CA GLY A 66 -2.18 6.30 -13.56
C GLY A 66 -3.08 6.01 -14.76
N VAL A 67 -3.64 4.80 -14.84
CA VAL A 67 -4.55 4.41 -15.94
C VAL A 67 -5.81 5.26 -16.00
N TRP A 68 -6.25 5.75 -14.84
CA TRP A 68 -7.53 6.42 -14.63
C TRP A 68 -7.39 7.94 -14.43
N SER A 69 -6.20 8.48 -14.69
CA SER A 69 -5.93 9.91 -14.49
C SER A 69 -4.77 10.43 -15.32
N TYR A 70 -4.91 11.65 -15.84
CA TYR A 70 -3.76 12.44 -16.28
C TYR A 70 -3.20 13.23 -15.09
N THR A 71 -1.94 12.98 -14.74
CA THR A 71 -1.27 13.59 -13.59
C THR A 71 -0.08 14.43 -14.03
N VAL A 72 -0.03 15.67 -13.56
CA VAL A 72 1.04 16.62 -13.88
C VAL A 72 1.54 17.33 -12.64
N THR A 73 2.79 17.77 -12.68
CA THR A 73 3.33 18.74 -11.73
C THR A 73 3.11 20.16 -12.22
N ALA A 74 2.94 21.08 -11.27
CA ALA A 74 2.73 22.51 -11.53
C ALA A 74 3.22 23.38 -10.36
N GLY A 75 3.15 24.70 -10.55
CA GLY A 75 3.53 25.69 -9.54
C GLY A 75 5.05 25.91 -9.45
N ALA A 76 5.45 26.83 -8.57
CA ALA A 76 6.86 27.13 -8.37
C ALA A 76 7.65 25.87 -8.00
N ASN A 77 8.75 25.60 -8.72
CA ASN A 77 9.58 24.41 -8.53
C ASN A 77 8.81 23.07 -8.62
N ASN A 78 7.70 23.02 -9.37
CA ASN A 78 6.88 21.81 -9.51
C ASN A 78 6.36 21.27 -8.16
N SER A 79 6.03 22.17 -7.22
CA SER A 79 5.64 21.82 -5.85
C SER A 79 4.20 21.32 -5.72
N ARG A 80 3.41 21.35 -6.79
CA ARG A 80 2.01 20.91 -6.81
C ARG A 80 1.84 19.71 -7.73
N ILE A 81 0.93 18.81 -7.36
CA ILE A 81 0.41 17.75 -8.21
C ILE A 81 -1.01 18.12 -8.61
N ILE A 82 -1.31 18.06 -9.90
CA ILE A 82 -2.65 18.22 -10.45
C ILE A 82 -3.06 16.91 -11.09
N GLN A 83 -4.17 16.35 -10.63
CA GLN A 83 -4.75 15.15 -11.21
C GLN A 83 -6.07 15.49 -11.88
N PHE A 84 -6.19 15.07 -13.14
CA PHE A 84 -7.44 15.06 -13.89
C PHE A 84 -7.91 13.61 -13.93
N ARG A 85 -8.93 13.30 -13.13
CA ARG A 85 -9.43 11.93 -12.93
C ARG A 85 -10.77 11.76 -13.62
N GLU A 86 -11.04 10.59 -14.19
CA GLU A 86 -12.38 10.32 -14.71
C GLU A 86 -13.38 10.12 -13.55
N GLU A 87 -14.68 10.13 -13.87
CA GLU A 87 -15.75 10.13 -12.87
C GLU A 87 -15.68 8.94 -11.90
N HIS A 88 -15.44 7.72 -12.40
CA HIS A 88 -15.42 6.52 -11.57
C HIS A 88 -14.18 6.40 -10.68
N SER A 89 -13.13 7.19 -10.95
CA SER A 89 -11.90 7.23 -10.15
C SER A 89 -11.80 8.51 -9.32
N SER A 90 -12.92 9.23 -9.16
CA SER A 90 -13.01 10.42 -8.32
C SER A 90 -12.75 10.12 -6.85
N LEU A 91 -12.14 11.10 -6.17
CA LEU A 91 -11.81 11.01 -4.75
C LEU A 91 -13.02 11.50 -3.93
N ASP A 92 -13.75 10.57 -3.31
CA ASP A 92 -14.90 10.87 -2.46
C ASP A 92 -14.47 11.73 -1.25
N PRO A 93 -15.02 12.95 -1.07
CA PRO A 93 -14.61 13.85 0.00
C PRO A 93 -14.79 13.27 1.41
N SER A 94 -15.84 12.48 1.63
CA SER A 94 -16.11 11.85 2.93
C SER A 94 -15.06 10.77 3.22
N LYS A 95 -14.65 10.01 2.20
CA LYS A 95 -13.56 9.04 2.33
C LYS A 95 -12.21 9.73 2.53
N MET A 96 -11.92 10.82 1.83
CA MET A 96 -10.66 11.55 2.00
C MET A 96 -10.52 12.17 3.39
N ALA A 97 -11.61 12.65 3.99
CA ALA A 97 -11.60 13.10 5.38
C ALA A 97 -11.22 11.97 6.37
N LEU A 98 -11.68 10.74 6.11
CA LEU A 98 -11.28 9.57 6.91
C LEU A 98 -9.80 9.22 6.71
N VAL A 99 -9.30 9.32 5.47
CA VAL A 99 -7.88 9.12 5.15
C VAL A 99 -7.01 10.12 5.91
N GLU A 100 -7.34 11.41 5.85
CA GLU A 100 -6.60 12.46 6.55
C GLU A 100 -6.56 12.20 8.06
N GLN A 101 -7.69 11.77 8.64
CA GLN A 101 -7.76 11.42 10.06
C GLN A 101 -6.90 10.19 10.43
N ALA A 102 -6.94 9.14 9.60
CA ALA A 102 -6.33 7.85 9.90
C ALA A 102 -4.84 7.74 9.49
N ALA A 103 -4.38 8.61 8.61
CA ALA A 103 -3.03 8.58 8.01
C ALA A 103 -2.36 9.97 7.96
N SER A 104 -2.77 10.89 8.83
CA SER A 104 -2.14 12.21 8.98
C SER A 104 -0.62 12.11 9.06
N GLY A 105 0.08 12.92 8.25
CA GLY A 105 1.54 12.89 8.11
C GLY A 105 2.05 11.98 7.00
N PHE A 106 1.23 11.08 6.45
CA PHE A 106 1.57 10.25 5.29
C PHE A 106 0.86 10.67 4.01
N VAL A 107 -0.13 11.55 4.08
CA VAL A 107 -0.99 11.91 2.93
C VAL A 107 -0.84 13.38 2.56
N ALA A 108 -1.03 13.70 1.29
CA ALA A 108 -1.07 15.07 0.82
C ALA A 108 -2.43 15.70 1.14
N ASP A 109 -2.44 17.01 1.39
CA ASP A 109 -3.68 17.78 1.37
C ASP A 109 -4.28 17.74 -0.05
N ILE A 110 -5.58 17.48 -0.15
CA ILE A 110 -6.31 17.39 -1.42
C ILE A 110 -7.31 18.53 -1.50
N LEU A 111 -7.21 19.32 -2.57
CA LEU A 111 -8.15 20.38 -2.91
C LEU A 111 -8.90 20.04 -4.19
N TYR A 112 -10.21 19.88 -4.11
CA TYR A 112 -11.06 19.69 -5.29
C TYR A 112 -11.32 21.04 -5.99
N LEU A 113 -11.07 21.09 -7.31
CA LEU A 113 -11.15 22.32 -8.11
C LEU A 113 -12.36 22.35 -9.07
N GLY A 114 -13.21 21.33 -9.03
CA GLY A 114 -14.35 21.18 -9.93
C GLY A 114 -14.05 20.25 -11.10
N THR A 115 -14.80 20.43 -12.18
CA THR A 115 -14.71 19.60 -13.38
C THR A 115 -14.32 20.40 -14.62
N ILE A 116 -13.80 19.70 -15.64
CA ILE A 116 -13.59 20.22 -16.99
C ILE A 116 -14.21 19.28 -18.02
N GLY A 117 -14.78 19.85 -19.09
CA GLY A 117 -15.53 19.11 -20.10
C GLY A 117 -17.02 19.01 -19.78
N GLU A 118 -17.82 18.76 -20.81
CA GLU A 118 -19.28 18.57 -20.68
C GLU A 118 -19.67 17.09 -20.76
N GLN A 119 -19.15 16.37 -21.75
CA GLN A 119 -19.41 14.95 -21.97
C GLN A 119 -18.22 14.12 -21.45
N CYS A 120 -18.44 13.20 -20.51
CA CYS A 120 -17.38 12.47 -19.80
C CYS A 120 -16.34 13.44 -19.15
N PRO A 121 -16.80 14.30 -18.23
CA PRO A 121 -15.95 15.33 -17.64
C PRO A 121 -14.82 14.72 -16.78
N LEU A 122 -13.73 15.46 -16.65
CA LEU A 122 -12.65 15.13 -15.71
C LEU A 122 -12.79 15.93 -14.42
N HIS A 123 -12.64 15.25 -13.29
CA HIS A 123 -12.55 15.84 -11.96
C HIS A 123 -11.12 16.32 -11.69
N ILE A 124 -10.97 17.55 -11.23
CA ILE A 124 -9.67 18.19 -11.03
C ILE A 124 -9.33 18.25 -9.55
N TYR A 125 -8.17 17.72 -9.18
CA TYR A 125 -7.64 17.76 -7.83
C TYR A 125 -6.27 18.42 -7.82
N GLU A 126 -6.04 19.31 -6.86
CA GLU A 126 -4.75 19.89 -6.54
C GLU A 126 -4.22 19.31 -5.22
N MET A 127 -2.95 18.95 -5.20
CA MET A 127 -2.29 18.40 -4.02
C MET A 127 -0.89 19.00 -3.85
N ASN A 128 -0.40 19.03 -2.61
CA ASN A 128 1.02 19.25 -2.37
C ASN A 128 1.82 18.06 -2.95
N LYS A 129 2.90 18.33 -3.67
CA LYS A 129 3.82 17.26 -4.10
C LYS A 129 4.59 16.77 -2.87
N LEU A 130 4.30 15.55 -2.45
CA LEU A 130 5.07 14.89 -1.39
C LEU A 130 6.50 14.62 -1.87
N PRO A 131 7.52 14.77 -1.00
CA PRO A 131 8.91 14.49 -1.35
C PRO A 131 9.14 12.98 -1.46
N GLY A 132 10.26 12.58 -2.07
CA GLY A 132 10.69 11.19 -2.16
C GLY A 132 10.50 10.57 -3.54
N GLU A 133 10.93 9.32 -3.64
CA GLU A 133 10.81 8.45 -4.82
C GLU A 133 9.85 7.31 -4.51
N VAL A 134 9.18 6.76 -5.52
CA VAL A 134 8.37 5.56 -5.35
C VAL A 134 9.25 4.39 -4.91
N TYR A 135 8.77 3.60 -3.95
CA TYR A 135 9.57 2.56 -3.29
C TYR A 135 10.18 1.57 -4.28
N ILE A 136 9.45 1.21 -5.33
CA ILE A 136 9.92 0.29 -6.37
C ILE A 136 11.19 0.75 -7.10
N ILE A 137 11.43 2.07 -7.16
CA ILE A 137 12.64 2.67 -7.76
C ILE A 137 13.76 2.77 -6.71
N ALA A 138 13.41 3.09 -5.47
CA ALA A 138 14.37 3.30 -4.39
C ALA A 138 14.90 2.00 -3.74
N ALA A 139 14.18 0.88 -3.90
CA ALA A 139 14.52 -0.42 -3.33
C ALA A 139 15.74 -1.04 -4.04
N ASP A 140 16.55 -1.78 -3.28
CA ASP A 140 17.66 -2.56 -3.80
C ASP A 140 17.26 -4.04 -3.84
N HIS A 141 17.18 -4.61 -5.04
CA HIS A 141 16.72 -5.97 -5.27
C HIS A 141 17.84 -7.02 -5.27
N SER A 142 19.06 -6.65 -4.83
CA SER A 142 20.17 -7.60 -4.74
C SER A 142 20.01 -8.58 -3.57
N ILE A 143 20.48 -9.81 -3.76
CA ILE A 143 20.52 -10.83 -2.71
C ILE A 143 21.94 -11.43 -2.68
N PRO A 144 22.72 -11.22 -1.59
CA PRO A 144 22.39 -10.46 -0.39
C PRO A 144 22.38 -8.93 -0.65
N GLN A 145 21.51 -8.21 0.06
CA GLN A 145 21.47 -6.75 0.00
C GLN A 145 22.69 -6.12 0.71
N PRO A 146 23.21 -4.98 0.21
CA PRO A 146 24.14 -4.11 0.94
C PRO A 146 23.59 -3.66 2.31
N ASP A 147 24.48 -3.39 3.26
CA ASP A 147 24.09 -3.02 4.63
C ASP A 147 23.29 -1.71 4.71
N ASP A 148 23.61 -0.75 3.84
CA ASP A 148 22.88 0.52 3.73
C ASP A 148 21.47 0.30 3.17
N ALA A 149 21.30 -0.56 2.17
CA ALA A 149 19.98 -0.95 1.65
C ALA A 149 19.13 -1.63 2.73
N LYS A 150 19.70 -2.61 3.46
CA LYS A 150 19.03 -3.23 4.61
C LYS A 150 18.65 -2.22 5.68
N SER A 151 19.50 -1.22 5.93
CA SER A 151 19.19 -0.13 6.87
C SER A 151 18.02 0.74 6.41
N ARG A 152 17.97 1.11 5.11
CA ARG A 152 16.84 1.86 4.54
C ARG A 152 15.55 1.05 4.63
N GLN A 153 15.58 -0.22 4.25
CA GLN A 153 14.42 -1.12 4.30
C GLN A 153 13.90 -1.31 5.74
N ARG A 154 14.79 -1.38 6.75
CA ARG A 154 14.41 -1.37 8.17
C ARG A 154 13.66 -0.09 8.58
N ASN A 155 14.01 1.06 8.01
CA ASN A 155 13.26 2.29 8.27
C ASN A 155 11.90 2.27 7.57
N THR A 156 11.84 1.82 6.32
CA THR A 156 10.59 1.69 5.57
C THR A 156 9.58 0.80 6.29
N ILE A 157 10.01 -0.40 6.74
CA ILE A 157 9.09 -1.34 7.42
C ILE A 157 8.60 -0.80 8.77
N LYS A 158 9.43 -0.03 9.50
CA LYS A 158 9.03 0.63 10.75
C LYS A 158 7.99 1.72 10.49
N ASP A 159 8.19 2.54 9.46
CA ASP A 159 7.25 3.60 9.10
C ASP A 159 5.93 3.01 8.60
N LEU A 160 5.97 1.93 7.83
CA LEU A 160 4.77 1.22 7.41
C LEU A 160 4.00 0.67 8.61
N ALA A 161 4.70 0.12 9.62
CA ALA A 161 4.09 -0.32 10.86
C ALA A 161 3.45 0.85 11.65
N ARG A 162 4.08 2.02 11.67
CA ARG A 162 3.51 3.24 12.29
C ARG A 162 2.26 3.72 11.57
N PHE A 163 2.28 3.73 10.24
CA PHE A 163 1.12 4.05 9.41
C PHE A 163 -0.07 3.12 9.72
N PHE A 164 0.16 1.80 9.76
CA PHE A 164 -0.90 0.86 10.12
C PHE A 164 -1.37 1.03 11.58
N ALA A 165 -0.46 1.29 12.52
CA ALA A 165 -0.82 1.55 13.91
C ALA A 165 -1.67 2.83 14.05
N GLN A 166 -1.43 3.86 13.24
CA GLN A 166 -2.25 5.07 13.22
C GLN A 166 -3.68 4.77 12.76
N SER A 167 -3.83 3.99 11.69
CA SER A 167 -5.15 3.55 11.20
C SER A 167 -5.88 2.68 12.24
N TRP A 168 -5.17 1.77 12.92
CA TRP A 168 -5.70 1.01 14.07
C TRP A 168 -6.19 1.92 15.20
N ASN A 169 -5.40 2.92 15.56
CA ASN A 169 -5.71 3.85 16.65
C ASN A 169 -6.89 4.77 16.36
N CYS A 170 -7.21 5.00 15.08
CA CYS A 170 -8.35 5.80 14.65
C CYS A 170 -9.69 5.15 15.02
N LYS A 171 -9.76 3.81 15.02
CA LYS A 171 -10.94 3.00 15.37
C LYS A 171 -12.23 3.54 14.75
N LEU A 172 -12.30 3.47 13.43
CA LEU A 172 -13.48 3.94 12.71
C LEU A 172 -14.72 3.09 13.05
N PRO A 173 -15.91 3.70 13.03
CA PRO A 173 -17.14 2.93 13.16
C PRO A 173 -17.26 1.94 11.98
N PRO A 174 -17.96 0.81 12.19
CA PRO A 174 -18.29 -0.05 11.08
C PRO A 174 -19.09 0.72 10.01
N PRO A 175 -18.95 0.36 8.73
CA PRO A 175 -19.74 0.94 7.66
C PRO A 175 -21.22 0.65 7.88
N SER A 176 -22.09 1.41 7.21
CA SER A 176 -23.56 1.30 7.38
C SER A 176 -24.12 -0.09 7.07
N ASP A 177 -23.42 -0.89 6.27
CA ASP A 177 -23.81 -2.26 5.95
C ASP A 177 -22.63 -3.25 6.02
N PRO A 178 -22.30 -3.76 7.21
CA PRO A 178 -21.26 -4.77 7.37
C PRO A 178 -21.70 -6.15 6.81
N VAL A 179 -23.00 -6.40 6.67
CA VAL A 179 -23.52 -7.69 6.17
C VAL A 179 -23.20 -7.86 4.70
N THR A 180 -23.36 -6.79 3.90
CA THR A 180 -22.98 -6.79 2.49
C THR A 180 -21.48 -7.05 2.32
N LEU A 181 -20.62 -6.46 3.15
CA LEU A 181 -19.18 -6.73 3.09
C LEU A 181 -18.83 -8.16 3.47
N VAL A 182 -19.44 -8.71 4.53
CA VAL A 182 -19.25 -10.13 4.88
C VAL A 182 -19.67 -11.05 3.73
N ALA A 183 -20.79 -10.75 3.06
CA ALA A 183 -21.24 -11.51 1.89
C ALA A 183 -20.29 -11.36 0.69
N GLU A 184 -19.80 -10.15 0.41
CA GLU A 184 -18.84 -9.87 -0.67
C GLU A 184 -17.55 -10.68 -0.48
N TYR A 185 -16.94 -10.60 0.71
CA TYR A 185 -15.71 -11.34 0.99
C TYR A 185 -15.94 -12.84 1.11
N GLY A 186 -17.11 -13.27 1.61
CA GLY A 186 -17.50 -14.68 1.61
C GLY A 186 -17.59 -15.24 0.20
N PHE A 187 -18.21 -14.50 -0.72
CA PHE A 187 -18.26 -14.85 -2.14
C PHE A 187 -16.85 -14.93 -2.75
N LYS A 188 -16.00 -13.93 -2.52
CA LYS A 188 -14.61 -13.93 -3.01
C LYS A 188 -13.85 -15.17 -2.52
N LEU A 189 -13.87 -15.46 -1.21
CA LEU A 189 -13.17 -16.62 -0.66
C LEU A 189 -13.73 -17.95 -1.20
N GLY A 190 -15.06 -18.07 -1.38
CA GLY A 190 -15.68 -19.24 -2.00
C GLY A 190 -15.20 -19.47 -3.42
N ARG A 191 -15.18 -18.42 -4.25
CA ARG A 191 -14.68 -18.49 -5.64
C ARG A 191 -13.21 -18.89 -5.71
N LEU A 192 -12.38 -18.38 -4.79
CA LEU A 192 -10.98 -18.78 -4.67
C LEU A 192 -10.86 -20.25 -4.23
N ALA A 193 -11.66 -20.70 -3.28
CA ALA A 193 -11.61 -22.08 -2.78
C ALA A 193 -11.99 -23.12 -3.85
N GLU A 194 -12.89 -22.75 -4.77
CA GLU A 194 -13.32 -23.55 -5.92
C GLU A 194 -12.25 -23.66 -7.01
N THR A 195 -11.46 -22.60 -7.21
CA THR A 195 -10.65 -22.44 -8.43
C THR A 195 -9.15 -22.56 -8.18
N LEU A 196 -8.65 -22.10 -7.02
CA LEU A 196 -7.23 -22.23 -6.67
C LEU A 196 -6.86 -23.71 -6.42
N PRO A 197 -5.55 -24.07 -6.50
CA PRO A 197 -5.09 -25.42 -6.19
C PRO A 197 -5.61 -25.93 -4.85
N ALA A 198 -6.02 -27.20 -4.81
CA ALA A 198 -6.69 -27.85 -3.66
C ALA A 198 -5.96 -27.70 -2.31
N ARG A 199 -4.64 -27.46 -2.34
CA ARG A 199 -3.83 -27.16 -1.14
C ARG A 199 -4.30 -25.92 -0.36
N PHE A 200 -5.02 -25.00 -1.01
CA PHE A 200 -5.53 -23.77 -0.39
C PHE A 200 -6.98 -23.87 0.09
N SER A 201 -7.77 -24.83 -0.41
CA SER A 201 -9.22 -24.89 -0.17
C SER A 201 -9.57 -24.95 1.32
N GLN A 202 -8.87 -25.76 2.12
CA GLN A 202 -9.13 -25.85 3.56
C GLN A 202 -8.86 -24.53 4.30
N THR A 203 -7.79 -23.81 3.91
CA THR A 203 -7.49 -22.50 4.48
C THR A 203 -8.58 -21.50 4.10
N LEU A 204 -8.96 -21.42 2.83
CA LEU A 204 -9.97 -20.47 2.34
C LEU A 204 -11.35 -20.70 2.97
N LEU A 205 -11.78 -21.96 3.11
CA LEU A 205 -13.02 -22.30 3.83
C LEU A 205 -12.95 -21.91 5.31
N SER A 206 -11.79 -22.13 5.95
CA SER A 206 -11.59 -21.72 7.35
C SER A 206 -11.54 -20.21 7.52
N LEU A 207 -11.03 -19.45 6.55
CA LEU A 207 -11.07 -17.99 6.56
C LEU A 207 -12.51 -17.48 6.36
N GLY A 208 -13.25 -18.12 5.45
CA GLY A 208 -14.66 -17.82 5.20
C GLY A 208 -15.54 -17.97 6.43
N SER A 209 -15.32 -19.03 7.23
CA SER A 209 -16.08 -19.23 8.49
C SER A 209 -15.74 -18.22 9.58
N GLN A 210 -14.55 -17.58 9.52
CA GLN A 210 -14.12 -16.57 10.48
C GLN A 210 -14.53 -15.14 10.08
N LEU A 211 -15.02 -14.90 8.86
CA LEU A 211 -15.42 -13.57 8.40
C LEU A 211 -16.38 -12.84 9.36
N PRO A 212 -17.48 -13.45 9.85
CA PRO A 212 -18.39 -12.77 10.77
C PRO A 212 -17.70 -12.34 12.07
N LEU A 213 -16.74 -13.14 12.56
CA LEU A 213 -15.98 -12.82 13.76
C LEU A 213 -15.01 -11.66 13.51
N VAL A 214 -14.27 -11.69 12.41
CA VAL A 214 -13.36 -10.61 12.00
C VAL A 214 -14.11 -9.28 11.87
N PHE A 215 -15.25 -9.27 11.18
CA PHE A 215 -16.06 -8.06 10.98
C PHE A 215 -16.75 -7.56 12.26
N SER A 216 -17.04 -8.44 13.22
CA SER A 216 -17.72 -8.03 14.46
C SER A 216 -16.78 -7.64 15.59
N LYS A 217 -15.52 -8.09 15.58
CA LYS A 217 -14.59 -7.93 16.70
C LYS A 217 -13.46 -6.94 16.43
N LEU A 218 -12.92 -6.90 15.22
CA LEU A 218 -11.86 -5.95 14.91
C LEU A 218 -12.40 -4.53 14.73
N PRO A 219 -11.65 -3.50 15.14
CA PRO A 219 -11.98 -2.13 14.76
C PRO A 219 -11.91 -2.00 13.24
N HIS A 220 -12.79 -1.16 12.69
CA HIS A 220 -12.70 -0.79 11.30
C HIS A 220 -11.65 0.30 11.12
N SER A 221 -11.02 0.30 9.96
CA SER A 221 -9.88 1.16 9.66
C SER A 221 -9.88 1.54 8.19
N VAL A 222 -9.24 2.66 7.88
CA VAL A 222 -9.02 3.07 6.48
C VAL A 222 -8.08 2.06 5.84
N THR A 223 -8.51 1.49 4.72
CA THR A 223 -7.80 0.48 3.94
C THR A 223 -7.58 1.02 2.53
N HIS A 224 -6.32 1.16 2.09
CA HIS A 224 -5.91 1.85 0.86
C HIS A 224 -6.43 1.24 -0.46
N GLY A 225 -6.78 -0.05 -0.50
CA GLY A 225 -7.22 -0.74 -1.72
C GLY A 225 -6.06 -1.17 -2.64
N ASP A 226 -5.13 -0.25 -2.91
CA ASP A 226 -3.97 -0.48 -3.79
C ASP A 226 -2.61 -0.06 -3.21
N LEU A 227 -2.27 -0.49 -1.99
CA LEU A 227 -0.99 -0.11 -1.35
C LEU A 227 0.21 -0.92 -1.89
N CYS A 228 0.49 -0.77 -3.18
CA CYS A 228 1.64 -1.36 -3.85
C CYS A 228 2.88 -0.44 -3.77
N GLU A 229 4.02 -0.93 -4.25
CA GLU A 229 5.32 -0.23 -4.20
C GLU A 229 5.34 1.09 -4.99
N LEU A 230 4.44 1.25 -5.96
CA LEU A 230 4.26 2.50 -6.72
C LEU A 230 3.55 3.59 -5.91
N ASN A 231 2.79 3.19 -4.88
CA ASN A 231 1.96 4.08 -4.07
C ASN A 231 2.60 4.42 -2.71
N ILE A 232 3.85 4.00 -2.49
CA ILE A 232 4.65 4.33 -1.30
C ILE A 232 5.83 5.20 -1.75
N LEU A 233 5.90 6.42 -1.23
CA LEU A 233 7.03 7.32 -1.42
C LEU A 233 8.00 7.19 -0.25
N VAL A 234 9.30 7.11 -0.55
CA VAL A 234 10.37 7.05 0.44
C VAL A 234 11.47 8.06 0.13
N ASP A 235 12.18 8.51 1.15
CA ASP A 235 13.47 9.18 0.97
C ASP A 235 14.53 8.13 0.58
N PRO A 236 15.10 8.19 -0.65
CA PRO A 236 16.03 7.16 -1.13
C PRO A 236 17.34 7.11 -0.33
N ARG A 237 17.66 8.14 0.46
CA ARG A 237 18.86 8.15 1.31
C ARG A 237 18.64 7.46 2.64
N THR A 238 17.43 7.57 3.20
CA THR A 238 17.15 7.14 4.58
C THR A 238 16.20 5.95 4.66
N GLY A 239 15.40 5.71 3.62
CA GLY A 239 14.33 4.72 3.57
C GLY A 239 13.07 5.11 4.34
N HIS A 240 13.01 6.32 4.91
CA HIS A 240 11.82 6.78 5.62
C HIS A 240 10.67 7.02 4.64
N ILE A 241 9.46 6.57 5.00
CA ILE A 241 8.27 6.84 4.20
C ILE A 241 7.96 8.33 4.31
N THR A 242 7.85 8.98 3.16
CA THR A 242 7.54 10.40 3.02
C THR A 242 6.13 10.64 2.53
N GLY A 243 5.46 9.61 2.00
CA GLY A 243 4.10 9.72 1.50
C GLY A 243 3.48 8.39 1.10
N ILE A 244 2.15 8.34 1.14
CA ILE A 244 1.31 7.28 0.58
C ILE A 244 0.29 7.97 -0.32
N VAL A 245 0.21 7.53 -1.57
CA VAL A 245 -0.52 8.20 -2.66
C VAL A 245 -1.51 7.27 -3.36
N ASP A 246 -2.41 7.85 -4.15
CA ASP A 246 -3.48 7.15 -4.90
C ASP A 246 -4.52 6.42 -4.03
N TRP A 247 -5.31 7.23 -3.33
CA TRP A 247 -6.35 6.77 -2.39
C TRP A 247 -7.71 6.50 -3.06
N ALA A 248 -7.76 6.32 -4.38
CA ALA A 248 -9.04 6.16 -5.10
C ALA A 248 -9.81 4.89 -4.69
N GLU A 249 -9.10 3.80 -4.42
CA GLU A 249 -9.68 2.51 -4.01
C GLU A 249 -9.89 2.40 -2.48
N VAL A 250 -9.90 3.52 -1.77
CA VAL A 250 -10.00 3.49 -0.31
C VAL A 250 -11.35 2.92 0.16
N ARG A 251 -11.28 2.03 1.14
CA ARG A 251 -12.43 1.39 1.80
C ARG A 251 -12.29 1.43 3.32
N VAL A 252 -13.41 1.35 4.01
CA VAL A 252 -13.46 1.12 5.47
C VAL A 252 -13.73 -0.36 5.69
N LEU A 253 -12.74 -1.07 6.22
CA LEU A 253 -12.77 -2.53 6.43
C LEU A 253 -12.20 -2.86 7.82
N PRO A 254 -12.47 -4.07 8.35
CA PRO A 254 -11.78 -4.55 9.54
C PRO A 254 -10.27 -4.40 9.38
N PHE A 255 -9.59 -3.96 10.44
CA PHE A 255 -8.14 -3.78 10.39
C PHE A 255 -7.45 -5.09 9.99
N GLY A 256 -6.46 -4.99 9.10
CA GLY A 256 -5.67 -6.11 8.62
C GLY A 256 -5.84 -6.40 7.13
N PHE A 257 -6.93 -5.96 6.49
CA PHE A 257 -7.18 -6.26 5.07
C PHE A 257 -6.16 -5.68 4.10
N ALA A 258 -5.45 -4.59 4.44
CA ALA A 258 -4.34 -4.04 3.66
C ALA A 258 -2.96 -4.54 4.09
N LEU A 259 -2.84 -5.41 5.10
CA LEU A 259 -1.54 -5.90 5.57
C LEU A 259 -0.84 -6.83 4.58
N TRP A 260 -1.48 -7.16 3.45
CA TRP A 260 -0.79 -7.76 2.30
C TRP A 260 0.32 -6.86 1.76
N ALA A 261 0.20 -5.53 1.93
CA ALA A 261 1.22 -4.57 1.49
C ALA A 261 2.57 -4.74 2.22
N VAL A 262 2.57 -5.41 3.37
CA VAL A 262 3.81 -5.77 4.07
C VAL A 262 4.68 -6.66 3.21
N GLU A 263 4.10 -7.59 2.43
CA GLU A 263 4.88 -8.49 1.58
C GLU A 263 5.73 -7.71 0.56
N ASN A 264 5.21 -6.59 0.04
CA ASN A 264 5.94 -5.72 -0.90
C ASN A 264 7.27 -5.16 -0.34
N ILE A 265 7.44 -5.14 0.99
CA ILE A 265 8.70 -4.71 1.63
C ILE A 265 9.59 -5.90 1.97
N LEU A 266 9.02 -7.10 2.10
CA LEU A 266 9.72 -8.34 2.48
C LEU A 266 10.37 -9.06 1.29
N GLY A 267 9.96 -8.74 0.08
CA GLY A 267 10.45 -9.35 -1.14
C GLY A 267 10.19 -8.49 -2.37
N PHE A 268 10.44 -9.06 -3.54
CA PHE A 268 10.26 -8.42 -4.83
C PHE A 268 9.94 -9.47 -5.90
N MET A 269 9.36 -9.04 -7.01
CA MET A 269 9.11 -9.90 -8.18
C MET A 269 10.28 -9.80 -9.17
N ASN A 270 10.74 -10.93 -9.70
CA ASN A 270 11.70 -10.97 -10.80
C ASN A 270 11.29 -12.02 -11.86
N ALA A 271 12.18 -12.31 -12.83
CA ALA A 271 11.90 -13.28 -13.91
C ALA A 271 11.67 -14.71 -13.40
N GLU A 272 12.22 -15.05 -12.23
CA GLU A 272 12.06 -16.34 -11.56
C GLU A 272 10.86 -16.37 -10.60
N GLY A 273 10.07 -15.29 -10.54
CA GLY A 273 8.91 -15.13 -9.66
C GLY A 273 9.21 -14.34 -8.39
N TRP A 274 8.38 -14.51 -7.36
CA TRP A 274 8.55 -13.80 -6.11
C TRP A 274 9.78 -14.29 -5.32
N GLN A 275 10.67 -13.36 -4.98
CA GLN A 275 11.84 -13.58 -4.15
C GLN A 275 11.69 -12.86 -2.81
N TYR A 276 12.05 -13.54 -1.72
CA TYR A 276 12.18 -12.90 -0.42
C TYR A 276 13.61 -12.41 -0.20
N TYR A 277 13.77 -11.27 0.47
CA TYR A 277 15.09 -10.83 0.90
C TYR A 277 15.65 -11.74 1.99
N ASP A 278 16.98 -11.79 2.10
CA ASP A 278 17.71 -12.58 3.10
C ASP A 278 17.39 -12.18 4.56
N ASN A 279 16.96 -10.93 4.77
CA ASN A 279 16.54 -10.37 6.05
C ASN A 279 15.02 -10.36 6.28
N GLN A 280 14.20 -11.06 5.47
CA GLN A 280 12.73 -10.99 5.56
C GLN A 280 12.17 -11.27 6.96
N ASP A 281 12.75 -12.21 7.72
CA ASP A 281 12.25 -12.58 9.04
C ASP A 281 12.54 -11.50 10.08
N GLU A 282 13.71 -10.85 9.97
CA GLU A 282 14.05 -9.67 10.75
C GLU A 282 13.05 -8.54 10.50
N LEU A 283 12.71 -8.27 9.22
CA LEU A 283 11.74 -7.24 8.85
C LEU A 283 10.33 -7.56 9.39
N ARG A 284 9.88 -8.81 9.33
CA ARG A 284 8.61 -9.23 9.94
C ARG A 284 8.60 -8.99 11.44
N THR A 285 9.66 -9.40 12.15
CA THR A 285 9.78 -9.14 13.58
C THR A 285 9.73 -7.65 13.88
N LEU A 286 10.45 -6.84 13.09
CA LEU A 286 10.52 -5.40 13.27
C LEU A 286 9.17 -4.71 13.00
N PHE A 287 8.45 -5.15 11.97
CA PHE A 287 7.11 -4.68 11.66
C PHE A 287 6.17 -4.88 12.86
N TRP A 288 6.03 -6.12 13.33
CA TRP A 288 5.09 -6.45 14.39
C TRP A 288 5.48 -5.84 15.74
N ALA A 289 6.78 -5.80 16.06
CA ALA A 289 7.25 -5.12 17.27
C ALA A 289 6.93 -3.62 17.24
N THR A 290 7.15 -2.96 16.11
CA THR A 290 6.85 -1.53 15.95
C THR A 290 5.35 -1.27 15.97
N PHE A 291 4.56 -2.11 15.29
CA PHE A 291 3.10 -2.02 15.29
C PHE A 291 2.55 -2.15 16.72
N LEU A 292 2.90 -3.22 17.44
CA LEU A 292 2.42 -3.46 18.81
C LEU A 292 2.82 -2.36 19.79
N GLN A 293 4.00 -1.78 19.62
CA GLN A 293 4.45 -0.64 20.44
C GLN A 293 3.54 0.59 20.25
N GLN A 294 2.96 0.78 19.06
CA GLN A 294 2.19 1.97 18.69
C GLN A 294 0.67 1.74 18.68
N ALA A 295 0.22 0.50 18.52
CA ALA A 295 -1.19 0.10 18.44
C ALA A 295 -1.83 0.05 19.84
N LYS A 296 -2.49 1.14 20.22
CA LYS A 296 -3.02 1.33 21.57
C LYS A 296 -4.12 0.32 21.86
N GLY A 297 -3.92 -0.44 22.94
CA GLY A 297 -4.89 -1.41 23.44
C GLY A 297 -5.12 -2.60 22.51
N CYS A 298 -4.18 -2.91 21.61
CA CYS A 298 -4.20 -4.15 20.85
C CYS A 298 -3.88 -5.33 21.78
N THR A 299 -4.75 -6.32 21.82
CA THR A 299 -4.63 -7.52 22.64
C THR A 299 -4.10 -8.72 21.85
N GLU A 300 -3.74 -9.80 22.54
CA GLU A 300 -3.37 -11.06 21.87
C GLU A 300 -4.53 -11.63 21.02
N GLN A 301 -5.77 -11.53 21.51
CA GLN A 301 -6.94 -11.96 20.75
C GLN A 301 -7.17 -11.10 19.50
N ASP A 302 -6.92 -9.78 19.59
CA ASP A 302 -6.95 -8.92 18.41
C ASP A 302 -5.91 -9.38 17.39
N MET A 303 -4.68 -9.67 17.84
CA MET A 303 -3.61 -10.13 16.96
C MET A 303 -3.97 -11.41 16.19
N GLU A 304 -4.60 -12.39 16.82
CA GLU A 304 -5.09 -13.59 16.13
C GLU A 304 -6.06 -13.24 14.99
N LEU A 305 -7.02 -12.34 15.25
CA LEU A 305 -7.99 -11.90 14.25
C LEU A 305 -7.33 -11.02 13.16
N ILE A 306 -6.35 -10.19 13.52
CA ILE A 306 -5.58 -9.39 12.57
C ILE A 306 -4.83 -10.29 11.60
N HIS A 307 -4.25 -11.41 12.09
CA HIS A 307 -3.62 -12.39 11.22
C HIS A 307 -4.63 -13.04 10.26
N THR A 308 -5.83 -13.39 10.73
CA THR A 308 -6.91 -13.88 9.86
C THR A 308 -7.30 -12.83 8.82
N ALA A 309 -7.52 -11.57 9.21
CA ALA A 309 -7.86 -10.47 8.32
C ALA A 309 -6.76 -10.20 7.27
N ARG A 310 -5.48 -10.27 7.67
CA ARG A 310 -4.32 -10.18 6.76
C ARG A 310 -4.38 -11.27 5.70
N LEU A 311 -4.65 -12.52 6.07
CA LEU A 311 -4.73 -13.61 5.10
C LEU A 311 -5.90 -13.45 4.14
N ILE A 312 -7.07 -13.02 4.63
CA ILE A 312 -8.22 -12.69 3.78
C ILE A 312 -7.83 -11.63 2.75
N GLY A 313 -7.24 -10.52 3.22
CA GLY A 313 -6.74 -9.44 2.36
C GLY A 313 -5.75 -9.94 1.31
N LEU A 314 -4.78 -10.76 1.72
CA LEU A 314 -3.76 -11.35 0.84
C LEU A 314 -4.37 -12.20 -0.28
N PHE A 315 -5.28 -13.12 0.07
CA PHE A 315 -5.97 -13.96 -0.91
C PHE A 315 -6.87 -13.14 -1.83
N CYS A 316 -7.60 -12.16 -1.31
CA CYS A 316 -8.45 -11.32 -2.14
C CYS A 316 -7.65 -10.38 -3.05
N ARG A 317 -6.47 -9.93 -2.64
CA ARG A 317 -5.61 -9.08 -3.47
C ARG A 317 -4.95 -9.85 -4.60
N TYR A 318 -4.41 -11.03 -4.31
CA TYR A 318 -3.53 -11.74 -5.25
C TYR A 318 -4.13 -13.05 -5.81
N GLY A 319 -5.31 -13.44 -5.36
CA GLY A 319 -6.03 -14.60 -5.89
C GLY A 319 -6.86 -14.28 -7.13
N PHE A 320 -7.07 -13.00 -7.46
CA PHE A 320 -7.88 -12.58 -8.60
C PHE A 320 -7.05 -11.84 -9.64
N THR A 321 -7.41 -11.99 -10.91
CA THR A 321 -7.02 -11.05 -11.96
C THR A 321 -8.07 -9.94 -12.03
N THR A 322 -7.62 -8.69 -12.10
CA THR A 322 -8.51 -7.53 -12.05
C THR A 322 -8.18 -6.50 -13.14
N GLU A 323 -9.18 -5.68 -13.45
CA GLU A 323 -9.06 -4.44 -14.23
C GLU A 323 -9.74 -3.33 -13.41
N GLY A 324 -8.94 -2.52 -12.71
CA GLY A 324 -9.43 -1.68 -11.62
C GLY A 324 -10.13 -2.54 -10.54
N GLU A 325 -11.32 -2.12 -10.10
CA GLU A 325 -12.11 -2.86 -9.12
C GLU A 325 -12.82 -4.11 -9.70
N LYS A 326 -12.79 -4.30 -11.03
CA LYS A 326 -13.51 -5.40 -11.68
C LYS A 326 -12.69 -6.68 -11.65
N ILE A 327 -13.26 -7.73 -11.05
CA ILE A 327 -12.70 -9.08 -11.09
C ILE A 327 -12.93 -9.68 -12.49
N LEU A 328 -11.84 -10.01 -13.18
CA LEU A 328 -11.85 -10.68 -14.48
C LEU A 328 -11.83 -12.20 -14.35
N GLY A 329 -11.18 -12.72 -13.30
CA GLY A 329 -11.05 -14.15 -13.05
C GLY A 329 -10.21 -14.46 -11.82
N VAL A 330 -9.96 -15.74 -11.60
CA VAL A 330 -9.01 -16.24 -10.59
C VAL A 330 -7.66 -16.43 -11.27
N VAL A 331 -6.58 -16.14 -10.55
CA VAL A 331 -5.21 -16.35 -11.05
C VAL A 331 -4.97 -17.82 -11.37
N GLY A 332 -4.25 -18.12 -12.46
CA GLY A 332 -3.91 -19.48 -12.86
C GLY A 332 -2.75 -20.10 -12.06
N ASP A 333 -2.58 -21.42 -12.16
CA ASP A 333 -1.62 -22.22 -11.37
C ASP A 333 -0.17 -21.75 -11.49
N GLU A 334 0.26 -21.33 -12.68
CA GLU A 334 1.62 -20.84 -12.94
C GLU A 334 1.89 -19.53 -12.20
N ALA A 335 0.98 -18.56 -12.32
CA ALA A 335 1.09 -17.29 -11.61
C ALA A 335 1.02 -17.47 -10.09
N ILE A 336 0.17 -18.36 -9.56
CA ILE A 336 0.12 -18.68 -8.12
C ILE A 336 1.42 -19.29 -7.61
N SER A 337 2.07 -20.13 -8.42
CA SER A 337 3.35 -20.74 -8.03
C SER A 337 4.46 -19.70 -7.89
N ASN A 338 4.32 -18.57 -8.60
CA ASN A 338 5.20 -17.42 -8.48
C ASN A 338 4.82 -16.48 -7.32
N LEU A 339 3.72 -16.72 -6.59
CA LEU A 339 3.29 -15.92 -5.42
C LEU A 339 3.63 -16.66 -4.11
N ALA A 340 4.92 -16.74 -3.79
CA ALA A 340 5.40 -17.54 -2.65
C ALA A 340 4.76 -17.17 -1.30
N TYR A 341 4.31 -15.93 -1.11
CA TYR A 341 3.59 -15.49 0.09
C TYR A 341 2.24 -16.19 0.28
N LEU A 342 1.53 -16.58 -0.79
CA LEU A 342 0.31 -17.40 -0.67
C LEU A 342 0.65 -18.82 -0.18
N ALA A 343 1.82 -19.36 -0.53
CA ALA A 343 2.27 -20.65 -0.04
C ALA A 343 2.63 -20.62 1.47
N THR A 344 3.08 -19.47 1.99
CA THR A 344 3.28 -19.28 3.44
C THR A 344 1.98 -19.24 4.25
N ALA A 345 0.81 -19.07 3.61
CA ALA A 345 -0.50 -19.14 4.25
C ALA A 345 -0.98 -20.59 4.55
N SER A 346 -0.09 -21.58 4.46
CA SER A 346 -0.37 -22.98 4.80
C SER A 346 -0.60 -23.17 6.31
N PRO A 347 -1.44 -24.13 6.76
CA PRO A 347 -1.76 -24.39 8.17
C PRO A 347 -0.56 -24.57 9.11
N ARG A 348 0.64 -24.84 8.60
CA ARG A 348 1.88 -24.94 9.38
C ARG A 348 2.41 -23.58 9.85
N ALA A 349 2.22 -22.51 9.07
CA ALA A 349 2.60 -21.15 9.46
C ALA A 349 1.59 -20.55 10.47
N LEU A 350 0.35 -21.02 10.45
CA LEU A 350 -0.72 -20.66 11.40
C LEU A 350 -0.57 -21.30 12.79
N ARG A 351 0.34 -22.28 12.95
CA ARG A 351 0.56 -23.02 14.21
C ARG A 351 1.90 -22.76 14.87
N GLN A 352 2.76 -21.91 14.30
CA GLN A 352 3.89 -21.46 15.08
C GLN A 352 3.36 -20.43 16.08
N PRO A 353 3.43 -20.68 17.41
CA PRO A 353 3.40 -19.56 18.33
C PRO A 353 4.56 -18.66 17.88
N PHE A 354 4.24 -17.46 17.42
CA PHE A 354 5.25 -16.41 17.40
C PHE A 354 5.65 -16.27 18.86
N ASN A 355 6.77 -16.92 19.23
CA ASN A 355 7.45 -16.65 20.49
C ASN A 355 7.92 -15.20 20.38
N TYR A 356 7.01 -14.26 20.62
CA TYR A 356 7.37 -12.92 21.02
C TYR A 356 8.32 -13.11 22.20
N PRO A 357 9.56 -12.60 22.13
CA PRO A 357 10.43 -12.66 23.30
C PRO A 357 9.72 -11.91 24.43
N GLN A 358 9.16 -12.67 25.39
CA GLN A 358 8.57 -12.13 26.63
C GLN A 358 9.60 -11.32 27.45
N SER A 359 10.86 -11.29 27.03
CA SER A 359 11.96 -10.56 27.66
C SER A 359 11.96 -9.04 27.43
N LEU A 360 11.08 -8.48 26.59
CA LEU A 360 10.99 -7.02 26.42
C LEU A 360 9.93 -6.34 27.30
N CYS A 361 9.09 -7.10 28.02
CA CYS A 361 8.08 -6.54 28.93
C CYS A 361 8.60 -6.26 30.36
N TYR A 362 9.85 -6.58 30.69
CA TYR A 362 10.48 -6.24 31.97
C TYR A 362 11.96 -5.85 31.80
N ALA A 363 12.25 -4.87 30.95
CA ALA A 363 13.54 -4.17 31.03
C ALA A 363 13.43 -3.03 32.04
N ASN A 364 13.73 -3.34 33.30
CA ASN A 364 14.00 -2.34 34.33
C ASN A 364 15.10 -1.40 33.85
N TRP A 365 14.73 -0.16 33.53
CA TRP A 365 15.67 0.92 33.30
C TRP A 365 16.40 1.23 34.62
N PRO A 366 17.75 1.22 34.68
CA PRO A 366 18.44 1.65 35.89
C PRO A 366 18.23 3.16 36.07
N ILE A 367 17.60 3.52 37.17
CA ILE A 367 17.53 4.89 37.68
C ILE A 367 18.98 5.33 37.95
N ALA A 368 19.54 6.14 37.05
CA ALA A 368 20.81 6.81 37.26
C ALA A 368 20.65 7.91 38.31
N ASN A 369 20.73 7.52 39.58
CA ASN A 369 21.04 8.43 40.68
C ASN A 369 22.55 8.76 40.61
N GLY A 370 22.88 10.02 40.32
CA GLY A 370 24.27 10.45 40.28
C GLY A 370 24.42 11.96 40.23
N ARG A 371 24.08 12.65 41.32
CA ARG A 371 24.54 14.03 41.58
C ARG A 371 26.06 14.03 41.79
N PRO A 372 26.84 14.93 41.19
CA PRO A 372 28.16 15.28 41.70
C PRO A 372 28.01 16.19 42.91
N ARG A 373 28.63 15.79 44.04
CA ARG A 373 28.86 16.65 45.21
C ARG A 373 30.23 17.33 45.10
N ALA A 374 30.28 18.48 45.78
CA ALA A 374 31.45 19.22 46.30
C ALA A 374 31.96 20.34 45.37
N LEU A 375 32.26 21.56 45.83
CA LEU A 375 32.58 22.14 47.16
C LEU A 375 31.96 23.57 47.24
N VAL A 376 31.32 24.00 48.35
CA VAL A 376 31.88 24.87 49.43
C VAL A 376 32.36 26.24 48.88
N GLN A 377 31.82 27.43 49.23
CA GLN A 377 31.80 28.07 50.55
C GLN A 377 31.02 29.42 50.52
N ARG A 378 30.29 29.70 51.62
CA ARG A 378 29.97 30.97 52.34
C ARG A 378 30.12 32.32 51.59
N PHE A 379 29.21 33.30 51.72
CA PHE A 379 28.93 34.11 52.93
C PHE A 379 27.75 35.06 52.63
N GLY A 380 27.00 35.43 53.67
CA GLY A 380 26.08 36.58 53.68
C GLY A 380 24.62 36.20 53.80
#